data_AF-A0A3N2PG60-F1
#
_entry.id   AF-A0A3N2PG60-F1
#
_cell.length_a   1.000
_cell.length_b   1.000
_cell.length_c   1.000
_cell.angle_alpha   90.00
_cell.angle_beta   90.00
_cell.angle_gamma   90.00
#
_symmetry.space_group_name_H-M   'P 1'
#
loop_
_entity.id
_entity.type
_entity.pdbx_description
1 polymer ?
#
loop_
_entity_poly.entity_id
_entity_poly.type
_entity_poly.pdbx_seq_one_letter_code
_entity_poly.pdbx_strand_id
1 'polypeptide(L)'
;MLTLAVSRPCEPGRGESSRPDRTRSHASAHLHPYAHRPTWTRGGSMATWQLGPFDNDDAVDWCGTLKGTNTPERLSLVRRTLERAAQAGPALGTEDAARAIAAAATVSQALTGTPPSDSAYAPRFLGPRDIPVSPSLLDLAGRALDAVLAEGSAWRQQWVGHIEEEEAVSVVERLRAGLAPIESETEVVPTPTHDNL
;
A
#
# COMPACT_ATOMS: atom_id res chain seq x y z
N MET A 1 -12.93 52.58 28.19
CA MET A 1 -14.11 52.96 27.38
C MET A 1 -13.77 54.24 26.62
N LEU A 2 -13.98 54.18 25.30
CA LEU A 2 -14.23 55.25 24.31
C LEU A 2 -13.46 56.59 24.39
N THR A 3 -12.62 56.92 23.41
CA THR A 3 -12.92 57.58 22.10
C THR A 3 -13.10 59.09 22.23
N LEU A 4 -12.32 59.85 21.44
CA LEU A 4 -12.69 61.02 20.60
C LEU A 4 -11.37 61.73 20.19
N ALA A 5 -10.99 61.74 18.92
CA ALA A 5 -11.42 62.69 17.87
C ALA A 5 -10.78 64.09 18.09
N VAL A 6 -10.32 64.89 17.13
CA VAL A 6 -10.58 65.00 15.68
C VAL A 6 -9.68 66.15 15.16
N SER A 7 -9.65 66.35 13.83
CA SER A 7 -9.27 67.59 13.09
C SER A 7 -7.84 67.67 12.57
N ARG A 8 -7.53 68.12 11.35
CA ARG A 8 -8.26 68.68 10.18
C ARG A 8 -7.18 68.83 9.02
N PRO A 9 -7.30 69.62 7.93
CA PRO A 9 -7.65 69.14 6.58
C PRO A 9 -6.67 69.62 5.48
N CYS A 10 -7.09 69.48 4.21
CA CYS A 10 -6.76 70.32 3.04
C CYS A 10 -5.49 70.03 2.22
N GLU A 11 -5.73 69.49 1.01
CA GLU A 11 -4.92 69.51 -0.22
C GLU A 11 -4.52 70.95 -0.65
N PRO A 12 -3.51 71.23 -1.52
CA PRO A 12 -3.35 70.65 -2.88
C PRO A 12 -1.91 70.58 -3.50
N GLY A 13 -1.78 69.94 -4.68
CA GLY A 13 -0.75 70.37 -5.66
C GLY A 13 -0.09 69.32 -6.57
N ARG A 14 -0.60 69.25 -7.81
CA ARG A 14 0.08 69.15 -9.14
C ARG A 14 1.36 68.33 -9.36
N GLY A 15 1.34 67.58 -10.48
CA GLY A 15 2.51 67.28 -11.33
C GLY A 15 2.53 65.81 -11.78
N GLU A 16 1.84 65.45 -12.86
CA GLU A 16 2.45 65.07 -14.16
C GLU A 16 3.67 64.13 -14.02
N SER A 17 3.60 62.86 -14.41
CA SER A 17 3.80 62.50 -15.81
C SER A 17 3.60 61.00 -16.06
N SER A 18 3.18 60.69 -17.29
CA SER A 18 3.42 59.45 -18.05
C SER A 18 2.69 58.16 -17.68
N ARG A 19 1.58 57.96 -18.40
CA ARG A 19 1.05 56.69 -18.94
C ARG A 19 2.15 55.89 -19.68
N PRO A 20 2.10 54.53 -19.76
CA PRO A 20 1.00 53.84 -20.43
C PRO A 20 0.45 52.56 -19.77
N ASP A 21 -0.87 52.46 -19.90
CA ASP A 21 -1.63 51.30 -20.38
C ASP A 21 -1.01 49.91 -20.18
N ARG A 22 -1.52 49.19 -19.18
CA ARG A 22 -1.61 47.73 -19.23
C ARG A 22 -3.08 47.36 -19.26
N THR A 23 -3.61 47.26 -20.46
CA THR A 23 -4.69 46.35 -20.80
C THR A 23 -4.49 45.02 -20.08
N ARG A 24 -5.36 44.76 -19.12
CA ARG A 24 -5.54 43.49 -18.46
C ARG A 24 -6.11 42.52 -19.50
N SER A 25 -5.25 41.74 -20.16
CA SER A 25 -5.68 40.67 -21.05
C SER A 25 -4.99 39.37 -20.67
N HIS A 26 -5.83 38.35 -20.52
CA HIS A 26 -5.56 36.91 -20.41
C HIS A 26 -4.87 36.42 -19.14
N ALA A 27 -5.70 36.05 -18.17
CA ALA A 27 -5.44 34.87 -17.38
C ALA A 27 -5.29 33.68 -18.35
N SER A 28 -4.05 33.27 -18.61
CA SER A 28 -3.77 31.95 -19.18
C SER A 28 -4.13 30.92 -18.12
N ALA A 29 -5.34 30.36 -18.24
CA ALA A 29 -5.63 29.05 -17.70
C ALA A 29 -4.71 28.05 -18.42
N HIS A 30 -3.54 27.78 -17.85
CA HIS A 30 -2.79 26.58 -18.18
C HIS A 30 -3.55 25.39 -17.61
N LEU A 31 -4.57 24.98 -18.36
CA LEU A 31 -5.13 23.64 -18.29
C LEU A 31 -3.97 22.67 -18.54
N HIS A 32 -3.64 21.89 -17.50
CA HIS A 32 -2.70 20.78 -17.60
C HIS A 32 -3.25 19.75 -18.60
N PRO A 33 -2.55 19.45 -19.70
CA PRO A 33 -2.96 18.39 -20.59
C PRO A 33 -2.38 17.07 -20.08
N TYR A 34 -2.93 16.54 -19.00
CA TYR A 34 -2.79 15.12 -18.63
C TYR A 34 -4.12 14.65 -18.05
N ALA A 35 -5.14 14.63 -18.90
CA ALA A 35 -6.37 13.90 -18.68
C ALA A 35 -6.53 12.90 -19.84
N HIS A 36 -5.68 11.87 -19.84
CA HIS A 36 -5.96 10.63 -20.53
C HIS A 36 -6.15 9.54 -19.48
N ARG A 37 -7.40 9.35 -19.07
CA ARG A 37 -7.82 8.11 -18.42
C ARG A 37 -7.91 7.05 -19.50
N PRO A 38 -7.07 5.99 -19.50
CA PRO A 38 -7.27 4.89 -20.43
C PRO A 38 -8.55 4.16 -20.05
N THR A 39 -9.49 4.07 -20.98
CA THR A 39 -10.62 3.15 -20.88
C THR A 39 -10.08 1.75 -21.10
N TRP A 40 -9.80 1.00 -20.04
CA TRP A 40 -9.52 -0.43 -20.16
C TRP A 40 -10.79 -1.12 -20.69
N THR A 41 -10.71 -1.62 -21.91
CA THR A 41 -11.72 -2.49 -22.49
C THR A 41 -11.77 -3.78 -21.68
N ARG A 42 -12.94 -4.05 -21.09
CA ARG A 42 -13.32 -5.33 -20.50
C ARG A 42 -13.40 -6.37 -21.64
N GLY A 43 -12.32 -7.12 -21.85
CA GLY A 43 -12.25 -8.15 -22.90
C GLY A 43 -10.84 -8.33 -23.45
N GLY A 44 -9.97 -8.92 -22.65
CA GLY A 44 -8.62 -9.33 -23.04
C GLY A 44 -7.99 -10.05 -21.86
N SER A 45 -7.81 -11.37 -21.99
CA SER A 45 -7.11 -12.22 -21.03
C SER A 45 -5.75 -11.61 -20.68
N MET A 46 -5.58 -11.17 -19.42
CA MET A 46 -4.32 -10.60 -18.93
C MET A 46 -3.29 -11.70 -18.65
N ALA A 47 -2.88 -12.41 -19.70
CA ALA A 47 -1.78 -13.37 -19.65
C ALA A 47 -0.42 -12.65 -19.69
N THR A 48 -0.07 -11.95 -18.61
CA THR A 48 1.27 -11.33 -18.43
C THR A 48 1.73 -11.29 -16.95
N TRP A 49 0.96 -11.85 -16.02
CA TRP A 49 1.29 -11.83 -14.60
C TRP A 49 2.38 -12.86 -14.32
N GLN A 50 3.45 -12.48 -13.62
CA GLN A 50 4.20 -13.49 -12.88
C GLN A 50 3.46 -13.76 -11.56
N LEU A 51 3.62 -14.97 -11.04
CA LEU A 51 2.83 -15.47 -9.91
C LEU A 51 3.31 -14.94 -8.56
N GLY A 52 4.45 -14.25 -8.54
CA GLY A 52 5.08 -13.76 -7.32
C GLY A 52 4.34 -12.57 -6.69
N PRO A 53 4.45 -12.40 -5.36
CA PRO A 53 3.72 -11.39 -4.61
C PRO A 53 4.07 -9.93 -4.94
N PHE A 54 5.13 -9.71 -5.73
CA PHE A 54 5.62 -8.38 -6.12
C PHE A 54 5.60 -8.14 -7.63
N ASP A 55 5.09 -9.09 -8.43
CA ASP A 55 5.26 -9.06 -9.88
C ASP A 55 4.01 -8.65 -10.65
N ASN A 56 2.99 -8.18 -9.93
CA ASN A 56 1.84 -7.51 -10.52
C ASN A 56 2.06 -5.98 -10.54
N ASP A 57 1.57 -5.29 -11.58
CA ASP A 57 1.71 -3.83 -11.71
C ASP A 57 1.26 -3.05 -10.46
N ASP A 58 0.12 -3.41 -9.85
CA ASP A 58 -0.35 -2.76 -8.62
C ASP A 58 0.55 -3.06 -7.40
N ALA A 59 1.16 -4.25 -7.37
CA ALA A 59 2.14 -4.62 -6.36
C ALA A 59 3.45 -3.82 -6.55
N VAL A 60 3.90 -3.66 -7.80
CA VAL A 60 5.08 -2.86 -8.17
C VAL A 60 4.87 -1.39 -7.78
N ASP A 61 3.72 -0.80 -8.11
CA ASP A 61 3.36 0.57 -7.75
C ASP A 61 3.30 0.76 -6.23
N TRP A 62 2.75 -0.22 -5.51
CA TRP A 62 2.73 -0.21 -4.05
C TRP A 62 4.13 -0.29 -3.44
N CYS A 63 5.01 -1.15 -3.97
CA CYS A 63 6.42 -1.23 -3.57
C CYS A 63 7.16 0.09 -3.83
N GLY A 64 6.89 0.74 -4.96
CA GLY A 64 7.40 2.08 -5.27
C GLY A 64 6.97 3.11 -4.22
N THR A 65 5.69 3.09 -3.84
CA THR A 65 5.15 3.94 -2.78
C THR A 65 5.82 3.66 -1.43
N LEU A 66 6.00 2.39 -1.07
CA LEU A 66 6.68 2.00 0.17
C LEU A 66 8.14 2.50 0.21
N LYS A 67 8.85 2.41 -0.91
CA LYS A 67 10.23 2.91 -1.04
C LYS A 67 10.30 4.43 -0.85
N GLY A 68 9.35 5.18 -1.41
CA GLY A 68 9.25 6.63 -1.26
C GLY A 68 8.71 7.10 0.08
N THR A 69 8.13 6.20 0.88
CA THR A 69 7.58 6.51 2.21
C THR A 69 8.70 6.60 3.25
N ASN A 70 8.65 7.61 4.11
CA ASN A 70 9.59 7.79 5.21
C ASN A 70 9.55 6.58 6.16
N THR A 71 10.70 6.16 6.69
CA THR A 71 10.79 4.96 7.55
C THR A 71 9.73 4.90 8.66
N PRO A 72 9.45 5.98 9.43
CA PRO A 72 8.43 5.96 10.48
C PRO A 72 7.00 5.72 9.99
N GLU A 73 6.72 5.99 8.70
CA GLU A 73 5.39 5.90 8.10
C GLU A 73 5.15 4.57 7.37
N ARG A 74 6.21 3.79 7.11
CA ARG A 74 6.13 2.51 6.37
C ARG A 74 5.21 1.51 7.04
N LEU A 75 5.30 1.36 8.36
CA LEU A 75 4.37 0.51 9.13
C LEU A 75 2.92 0.94 8.93
N SER A 76 2.66 2.24 8.95
CA SER A 76 1.30 2.78 8.75
C SER A 76 0.78 2.56 7.33
N LEU A 77 1.65 2.62 6.31
CA LEU A 77 1.28 2.25 4.95
C LEU A 77 0.89 0.77 4.86
N VAL A 78 1.76 -0.13 5.34
CA VAL A 78 1.51 -1.58 5.34
C VAL A 78 0.22 -1.90 6.07
N ARG A 79 0.04 -1.35 7.29
CA ARG A 79 -1.14 -1.62 8.11
C ARG A 79 -2.43 -1.16 7.42
N ARG A 80 -2.46 0.05 6.85
CA ARG A 80 -3.65 0.57 6.14
C ARG A 80 -3.99 -0.27 4.92
N THR A 81 -2.99 -0.74 4.16
CA THR A 81 -3.22 -1.60 3.00
C THR A 81 -3.88 -2.92 3.42
N LEU A 82 -3.37 -3.56 4.48
CA LEU A 82 -3.95 -4.80 4.99
C LEU A 82 -5.33 -4.59 5.62
N GLU A 83 -5.54 -3.50 6.38
CA GLU A 83 -6.84 -3.13 6.96
C GLU A 83 -7.91 -2.94 5.89
N ARG A 84 -7.58 -2.26 4.79
CA ARG A 84 -8.50 -2.08 3.65
C ARG A 84 -8.94 -3.41 3.07
N ALA A 85 -8.01 -4.34 2.87
CA ALA A 85 -8.33 -5.66 2.33
C ALA A 85 -9.19 -6.50 3.29
N ALA A 86 -8.79 -6.55 4.56
CA ALA A 86 -9.52 -7.28 5.59
C ALA A 86 -10.95 -6.74 5.81
N GLN A 87 -11.17 -5.43 5.62
CA GLN A 87 -12.50 -4.81 5.76
C GLN A 87 -13.37 -4.96 4.51
N ALA A 88 -12.78 -4.97 3.31
CA ALA A 88 -13.53 -5.07 2.06
C ALA A 88 -14.17 -6.46 1.87
N GLY A 89 -13.52 -7.53 2.34
CA GLY A 89 -14.03 -8.89 2.21
C GLY A 89 -14.34 -9.24 0.74
N PRO A 90 -15.55 -9.75 0.41
CA PRO A 90 -15.92 -10.08 -0.97
C PRO A 90 -15.93 -8.90 -1.95
N ALA A 91 -16.01 -7.66 -1.45
CA ALA A 91 -15.98 -6.45 -2.29
C ALA A 91 -14.55 -6.00 -2.63
N LEU A 92 -13.52 -6.76 -2.23
CA LEU A 92 -12.13 -6.46 -2.52
C LEU A 92 -11.85 -6.51 -4.02
N GLY A 93 -11.46 -5.38 -4.59
CA GLY A 93 -11.04 -5.28 -5.98
C GLY A 93 -9.70 -5.97 -6.24
N THR A 94 -9.45 -6.34 -7.48
CA THR A 94 -8.23 -7.03 -7.93
C THR A 94 -6.96 -6.24 -7.63
N GLU A 95 -6.99 -4.93 -7.85
CA GLU A 95 -5.88 -4.02 -7.57
C GLU A 95 -5.53 -4.02 -6.07
N ASP A 96 -6.56 -3.88 -5.21
CA ASP A 96 -6.37 -3.86 -3.77
C ASP A 96 -5.96 -5.22 -3.23
N ALA A 97 -6.39 -6.32 -3.87
CA ALA A 97 -5.91 -7.67 -3.57
C ALA A 97 -4.41 -7.81 -3.87
N ALA A 98 -3.95 -7.35 -5.03
CA ALA A 98 -2.52 -7.37 -5.39
C ALA A 98 -1.67 -6.57 -4.39
N ARG A 99 -2.12 -5.36 -4.00
CA ARG A 99 -1.47 -4.54 -2.97
C ARG A 99 -1.45 -5.23 -1.61
N ALA A 100 -2.52 -5.93 -1.25
CA ALA A 100 -2.60 -6.69 0.00
C ALA A 100 -1.62 -7.87 0.02
N ILE A 101 -1.47 -8.61 -1.09
CA ILE A 101 -0.49 -9.69 -1.23
C ILE A 101 0.93 -9.12 -1.05
N ALA A 102 1.25 -8.01 -1.73
CA ALA A 102 2.56 -7.35 -1.60
C ALA A 102 2.84 -6.88 -0.16
N ALA A 103 1.83 -6.30 0.51
CA ALA A 103 1.94 -5.88 1.90
C ALA A 103 2.15 -7.06 2.85
N ALA A 104 1.44 -8.18 2.65
CA ALA A 104 1.62 -9.38 3.46
C ALA A 104 2.98 -10.04 3.23
N ALA A 105 3.46 -10.08 1.98
CA ALA A 105 4.81 -10.54 1.62
C ALA A 105 5.91 -9.68 2.26
N THR A 106 5.66 -8.37 2.36
CA THR A 106 6.55 -7.45 3.07
C THR A 106 6.59 -7.73 4.58
N VAL A 107 5.44 -8.04 5.20
CA VAL A 107 5.39 -8.48 6.60
C VAL A 107 6.16 -9.79 6.79
N SER A 108 5.99 -10.75 5.88
CA SER A 108 6.76 -12.00 5.89
C SER A 108 8.25 -11.74 5.79
N GLN A 109 8.69 -10.85 4.88
CA GLN A 109 10.10 -10.46 4.76
C GLN A 109 10.62 -9.80 6.03
N ALA A 110 9.84 -8.94 6.67
CA ALA A 110 10.22 -8.30 7.94
C ALA A 110 10.32 -9.31 9.09
N LEU A 111 9.52 -10.39 9.04
CA LEU A 111 9.56 -11.49 10.01
C LEU A 111 10.79 -12.39 9.82
N THR A 112 11.09 -12.79 8.58
CA THR A 112 12.15 -13.77 8.27
C THR A 112 13.51 -13.12 8.00
N GLY A 113 13.54 -11.83 7.70
CA GLY A 113 14.71 -11.11 7.20
C GLY A 113 15.00 -11.35 5.71
N THR A 114 14.21 -12.16 5.02
CA THR A 114 14.42 -12.53 3.60
C THR A 114 13.16 -12.35 2.77
N PRO A 115 13.23 -11.79 1.55
CA PRO A 115 12.07 -11.71 0.67
C PRO A 115 11.51 -13.09 0.34
N PRO A 116 10.18 -13.28 0.29
CA PRO A 116 9.56 -14.56 -0.05
C PRO A 116 9.65 -14.92 -1.56
N SER A 117 10.27 -14.06 -2.37
CA SER A 117 10.44 -14.27 -3.81
C SER A 117 11.68 -13.55 -4.33
N ASP A 118 12.23 -14.02 -5.45
CA ASP A 118 13.39 -13.42 -6.10
C ASP A 118 13.05 -12.20 -6.98
N SER A 119 11.78 -11.81 -7.10
CA SER A 119 11.32 -10.63 -7.84
C SER A 119 12.26 -9.43 -7.69
N ALA A 120 12.62 -8.77 -8.80
CA ALA A 120 13.42 -7.54 -8.77
C ALA A 120 12.73 -6.40 -8.01
N TYR A 121 11.40 -6.45 -7.88
CA TYR A 121 10.56 -5.45 -7.23
C TYR A 121 10.35 -5.71 -5.73
N ALA A 122 10.84 -6.83 -5.20
CA ALA A 122 10.79 -7.10 -3.77
C ALA A 122 11.47 -5.96 -2.99
N PRO A 123 10.92 -5.54 -1.83
CA PRO A 123 11.38 -4.37 -1.09
C PRO A 123 12.66 -4.66 -0.29
N ARG A 124 13.75 -4.97 -0.99
CA ARG A 124 15.08 -5.27 -0.41
C ARG A 124 15.77 -4.08 0.24
N PHE A 125 15.20 -2.88 0.09
CA PHE A 125 15.67 -1.68 0.79
C PHE A 125 15.28 -1.64 2.27
N LEU A 126 14.38 -2.53 2.71
CA LEU A 126 13.91 -2.56 4.09
C LEU A 126 14.99 -3.09 5.04
N GLY A 127 15.28 -2.32 6.08
CA GLY A 127 16.11 -2.77 7.18
C GLY A 127 15.34 -3.59 8.24
N PRO A 128 16.03 -4.28 9.17
CA PRO A 128 15.45 -5.15 10.20
C PRO A 128 14.47 -4.48 11.18
N ARG A 129 14.27 -3.16 11.11
CA ARG A 129 13.44 -2.38 12.03
C ARG A 129 12.50 -1.39 11.33
N ASP A 130 12.49 -1.37 10.00
CA ASP A 130 11.66 -0.43 9.25
C ASP A 130 10.17 -0.77 9.40
N ILE A 131 9.86 -2.04 9.62
CA ILE A 131 8.51 -2.55 9.87
C ILE A 131 8.59 -3.49 11.09
N PRO A 132 8.31 -2.98 12.31
CA PRO A 132 8.29 -3.83 13.49
C PRO A 132 7.10 -4.79 13.42
N VAL A 133 7.39 -6.08 13.30
CA VAL A 133 6.37 -7.13 13.25
C VAL A 133 5.80 -7.36 14.65
N SER A 134 4.48 -7.39 14.75
CA SER A 134 3.76 -7.72 15.98
C SER A 134 2.73 -8.82 15.70
N PRO A 135 2.29 -9.59 16.70
CA PRO A 135 1.23 -10.59 16.52
C PRO A 135 -0.04 -10.00 15.88
N SER A 136 -0.39 -8.76 16.25
CA SER A 136 -1.54 -8.07 15.65
C SER A 136 -1.39 -7.75 14.16
N LEU A 137 -0.15 -7.53 13.71
CA LEU A 137 0.15 -7.28 12.29
C LEU A 137 0.13 -8.59 11.50
N LEU A 138 0.61 -9.69 12.09
CA LEU A 138 0.54 -11.03 11.49
C LEU A 138 -0.91 -11.49 11.32
N ASP A 139 -1.73 -11.36 12.37
CA ASP A 139 -3.18 -11.65 12.29
C ASP A 139 -3.85 -10.83 11.19
N LEU A 140 -3.57 -9.52 11.16
CA LEU A 140 -4.12 -8.63 10.15
C LEU A 140 -3.70 -9.03 8.72
N ALA A 141 -2.43 -9.42 8.54
CA ALA A 141 -1.94 -9.91 7.24
C ALA A 141 -2.63 -11.22 6.83
N GLY A 142 -2.82 -12.16 7.77
CA GLY A 142 -3.57 -13.39 7.54
C GLY A 142 -5.00 -13.12 7.10
N ARG A 143 -5.73 -12.24 7.80
CA ARG A 143 -7.11 -11.86 7.44
C ARG A 143 -7.21 -11.14 6.09
N ALA A 144 -6.22 -10.34 5.72
CA ALA A 144 -6.16 -9.74 4.40
C ALA A 144 -6.00 -10.82 3.30
N LEU A 145 -5.12 -11.81 3.51
CA LEU A 145 -4.95 -12.92 2.57
C LEU A 145 -6.18 -13.83 2.52
N ASP A 146 -6.90 -14.01 3.63
CA ASP A 146 -8.19 -14.71 3.64
C ASP A 146 -9.23 -14.02 2.75
N ALA A 147 -9.26 -12.67 2.75
CA ALA A 147 -10.16 -11.92 1.86
C ALA A 147 -9.76 -12.09 0.38
N VAL A 148 -8.46 -12.12 0.06
CA VAL A 148 -7.94 -12.39 -1.28
C VAL A 148 -8.31 -13.80 -1.75
N LEU A 149 -8.14 -14.79 -0.86
CA LEU A 149 -8.44 -16.19 -1.10
C LEU A 149 -9.92 -16.54 -0.90
N ALA A 150 -10.81 -15.57 -0.64
CA ALA A 150 -12.22 -15.88 -0.46
C ALA A 150 -12.80 -16.47 -1.76
N GLU A 151 -13.74 -17.40 -1.63
CA GLU A 151 -14.49 -17.92 -2.78
C GLU A 151 -15.20 -16.77 -3.50
N GLY A 152 -15.08 -16.72 -4.83
CA GLY A 152 -15.66 -15.67 -5.65
C GLY A 152 -15.01 -14.28 -5.52
N SER A 153 -13.85 -14.17 -4.83
CA SER A 153 -13.10 -12.91 -4.79
C SER A 153 -12.76 -12.45 -6.20
N ALA A 154 -12.72 -11.13 -6.41
CA ALA A 154 -12.38 -10.59 -7.72
C ALA A 154 -11.00 -11.06 -8.20
N TRP A 155 -10.05 -11.24 -7.27
CA TRP A 155 -8.73 -11.80 -7.55
C TRP A 155 -8.80 -13.25 -8.05
N ARG A 156 -9.54 -14.14 -7.38
CA ARG A 156 -9.72 -15.53 -7.84
C ARG A 156 -10.39 -15.59 -9.20
N GLN A 157 -11.39 -14.74 -9.45
CA GLN A 157 -12.10 -14.69 -10.72
C GLN A 157 -11.20 -14.29 -11.91
N GLN A 158 -10.05 -13.64 -11.68
CA GLN A 158 -9.08 -13.39 -12.75
C GLN A 158 -8.34 -14.65 -13.20
N TRP A 159 -8.24 -15.64 -12.32
CA TRP A 159 -7.50 -16.88 -12.58
C TRP A 159 -8.39 -18.01 -13.07
N VAL A 160 -9.71 -17.93 -12.89
CA VAL A 160 -10.65 -18.99 -13.31
C VAL A 160 -10.42 -19.36 -14.78
N GLY A 161 -10.01 -20.61 -15.01
CA GLY A 161 -9.76 -21.18 -16.34
C GLY A 161 -8.39 -20.86 -16.94
N HIS A 162 -7.50 -20.19 -16.20
CA HIS A 162 -6.08 -20.06 -16.55
C HIS A 162 -5.30 -21.32 -16.17
N ILE A 163 -4.30 -21.69 -16.97
CA ILE A 163 -3.45 -22.87 -16.71
C ILE A 163 -2.63 -22.75 -15.41
N GLU A 164 -2.40 -21.52 -14.94
CA GLU A 164 -1.62 -21.21 -13.73
C GLU A 164 -2.52 -20.93 -12.51
N GLU A 165 -3.83 -21.16 -12.60
CA GLU A 165 -4.79 -20.87 -11.53
C GLU A 165 -4.40 -21.50 -10.19
N GLU A 166 -4.10 -22.80 -10.20
CA GLU A 166 -3.68 -23.54 -9.01
C GLU A 166 -2.36 -23.01 -8.43
N GLU A 167 -1.43 -22.62 -9.29
CA GLU A 167 -0.13 -22.10 -8.87
C GLU A 167 -0.26 -20.71 -8.24
N ALA A 168 -1.07 -19.83 -8.85
CA ALA A 168 -1.38 -18.52 -8.30
C ALA A 168 -1.98 -18.61 -6.89
N VAL A 169 -2.97 -19.50 -6.72
CA VAL A 169 -3.59 -19.77 -5.41
C VAL A 169 -2.55 -20.31 -4.41
N SER A 170 -1.74 -21.30 -4.85
CA SER A 170 -0.73 -21.93 -4.00
C SER A 170 0.34 -20.95 -3.51
N VAL A 171 0.71 -19.93 -4.31
CA VAL A 171 1.66 -18.89 -3.86
C VAL A 171 1.07 -18.10 -2.68
N VAL A 172 -0.19 -17.67 -2.78
CA VAL A 172 -0.84 -16.87 -1.73
C VAL A 172 -1.10 -17.71 -0.48
N GLU A 173 -1.47 -18.99 -0.64
CA GLU A 173 -1.66 -19.92 0.47
C GLU A 173 -0.35 -20.20 1.23
N ARG A 174 0.76 -20.42 0.52
CA ARG A 174 2.09 -20.58 1.15
C ARG A 174 2.49 -19.33 1.92
N LEU A 175 2.26 -18.15 1.35
CA LEU A 175 2.53 -16.89 2.02
C LEU A 175 1.69 -16.76 3.30
N ARG A 176 0.40 -17.11 3.25
CA ARG A 176 -0.49 -17.11 4.41
C ARG A 176 -0.01 -18.07 5.49
N ALA A 177 0.39 -19.29 5.12
CA ALA A 177 0.90 -20.28 6.06
C ALA A 177 2.16 -19.80 6.79
N GLY A 178 3.07 -19.11 6.08
CA GLY A 178 4.29 -18.53 6.67
C GLY A 178 4.06 -17.38 7.64
N LEU A 179 2.85 -16.82 7.68
CA LEU A 179 2.46 -15.74 8.60
C LEU A 179 1.75 -16.26 9.86
N ALA A 180 1.39 -17.54 9.91
CA ALA A 180 0.82 -18.14 11.10
C ALA A 180 1.81 -18.03 12.27
N PRO A 181 1.33 -17.85 13.52
CA PRO A 181 2.21 -17.89 14.68
C PRO A 181 3.02 -19.19 14.61
N ILE A 182 4.35 -19.07 14.66
CA ILE A 182 5.21 -20.21 14.96
C ILE A 182 4.78 -20.65 16.36
N GLU A 183 3.96 -21.70 16.44
CA GLU A 183 3.74 -22.41 17.68
C GLU A 183 5.13 -22.75 18.18
N SER A 184 5.55 -22.05 19.22
CA SER A 184 6.82 -22.33 19.86
C SER A 184 6.67 -23.76 20.35
N GLU A 185 7.40 -24.70 19.75
CA GLU A 185 7.50 -26.07 20.23
C GLU A 185 7.70 -25.97 21.73
N THR A 186 6.65 -26.35 22.45
CA THR A 186 6.70 -26.41 23.90
C THR A 186 7.64 -27.56 24.16
N GLU A 187 8.89 -27.24 24.43
CA GLU A 187 9.91 -28.18 24.86
C GLU A 187 9.34 -28.90 26.09
N VAL A 188 8.79 -30.09 25.87
CA VAL A 188 8.40 -31.02 26.92
C VAL A 188 9.70 -31.49 27.53
N VAL A 189 10.21 -30.75 28.50
CA VAL A 189 11.34 -31.16 29.33
C VAL A 189 10.93 -32.47 30.00
N PRO A 190 11.57 -33.62 29.70
CA PRO A 190 11.28 -34.84 30.42
C PRO A 190 11.71 -34.64 31.88
N THR A 191 10.76 -34.77 32.80
CA THR A 191 11.02 -34.82 34.24
C THR A 191 12.07 -35.90 34.52
N PRO A 192 13.19 -35.59 35.19
CA PRO A 192 14.14 -36.61 35.59
C PRO A 192 13.51 -37.47 36.70
N THR A 193 13.16 -38.71 36.36
CA THR A 193 12.86 -39.74 37.36
C THR A 193 14.13 -39.98 38.17
N HIS A 194 14.19 -39.40 39.37
CA HIS A 194 15.10 -39.85 40.41
C HIS A 194 14.57 -41.20 40.94
N ASP A 195 15.02 -42.29 40.35
CA ASP A 195 14.96 -43.59 41.02
C ASP A 195 16.04 -43.61 42.11
N ASN A 196 15.58 -43.38 43.34
CA ASN A 196 16.29 -43.70 44.57
C ASN A 196 15.71 -45.02 45.09
N LEU A 197 16.43 -46.12 44.87
CA LEU A 197 16.73 -47.22 45.82
C LEU A 197 17.19 -48.48 45.08
#